data_AF-A0A9D7N5M9-F1
#
_entry.id   AF-A0A9D7N5M9-F1
#
_cell.length_a   1.000
_cell.length_b   1.000
_cell.length_c   1.000
_cell.angle_alpha   90.00
_cell.angle_beta   90.00
_cell.angle_gamma   90.00
#
_symmetry.space_group_name_H-M   'P 1'
#
loop_
_entity.id
_entity.type
_entity.pdbx_description
1 polymer ?
#
loop_
_entity_poly.entity_id
_entity_poly.type
_entity_poly.pdbx_seq_one_letter_code
_entity_poly.pdbx_strand_id
1 'polypeptide(L)'
;MNHTSVSLRFKLPFGARGRRQREAGSEPPSRVARMIALAHHIDGLVERGVVSSYGEVGRALGLSDTRMVQVMDLVLLSPRIQEALLFGEVVMSPRRAQKLVRRGTWEAQERGLGERIEAGACHVVAEG
;
A
#
# COMPACT_ATOMS: atom_id res chain seq x y z
N MET A 1 6.31 -25.86 -25.49
CA MET A 1 6.51 -24.47 -25.01
C MET A 1 6.65 -24.54 -23.50
N ASN A 2 7.88 -24.37 -23.04
CA ASN A 2 8.33 -24.86 -21.76
C ASN A 2 8.14 -23.71 -20.77
N HIS A 3 7.13 -23.79 -19.91
CA HIS A 3 6.93 -22.80 -18.86
C HIS A 3 7.97 -23.03 -17.78
N THR A 4 9.09 -22.33 -17.91
CA THR A 4 10.14 -22.22 -16.90
C THR A 4 9.51 -21.71 -15.61
N SER A 5 9.38 -22.58 -14.62
CA SER A 5 8.97 -22.20 -13.27
C SER A 5 10.11 -21.39 -12.65
N VAL A 6 9.98 -20.06 -12.65
CA VAL A 6 10.89 -19.18 -11.92
C VAL A 6 10.44 -19.18 -10.47
N SER A 7 11.14 -19.94 -9.64
CA SER A 7 11.00 -19.84 -8.18
C SER A 7 11.67 -18.56 -7.70
N LEU A 8 10.92 -17.46 -7.68
CA LEU A 8 11.35 -16.21 -7.07
C LEU A 8 11.38 -16.38 -5.55
N ARG A 9 12.54 -16.79 -5.02
CA ARG A 9 12.79 -16.76 -3.57
C ARG A 9 13.04 -15.32 -3.14
N PHE A 10 11.98 -14.52 -3.11
CA PHE A 10 12.05 -13.20 -2.50
C PHE A 10 12.28 -13.36 -1.00
N LYS A 11 13.39 -12.81 -0.51
CA LYS A 11 13.50 -12.39 0.89
C LYS A 11 12.59 -11.16 1.03
N LEU A 12 11.28 -11.38 0.98
CA LEU A 12 10.32 -10.34 1.35
C LEU A 12 10.66 -10.01 2.81
N PRO A 13 10.97 -8.76 3.17
CA PRO A 13 11.22 -8.39 4.57
C PRO A 13 9.98 -8.61 5.45
N PHE A 14 8.86 -9.03 4.87
CA PHE A 14 7.64 -9.39 5.55
C PHE A 14 7.60 -10.90 5.81
N GLY A 15 8.26 -11.34 6.88
CA GLY A 15 8.01 -12.67 7.44
C GLY A 15 9.22 -13.43 7.96
N ALA A 16 9.87 -12.91 9.00
CA ALA A 16 10.33 -13.79 10.07
C ALA A 16 9.70 -13.28 11.35
N ARG A 17 9.19 -14.18 12.17
CA ARG A 17 8.70 -13.91 13.53
C ARG A 17 9.84 -13.35 14.38
N GLY A 18 10.14 -12.06 14.24
CA GLY A 18 10.94 -11.28 15.17
C GLY A 18 10.05 -10.86 16.32
N ARG A 19 10.08 -11.62 17.41
CA ARG A 19 9.48 -11.22 18.67
C ARG A 19 10.37 -10.09 19.24
N ARG A 20 9.81 -8.88 19.39
CA ARG A 20 10.34 -7.64 20.02
C ARG A 20 11.37 -6.88 19.14
N GLN A 21 11.24 -5.59 18.83
CA GLN A 21 10.51 -4.49 19.46
C GLN A 21 9.15 -4.19 18.79
N ARG A 22 8.05 -4.49 19.48
CA ARG A 22 6.93 -3.55 19.43
C ARG A 22 7.23 -2.58 20.57
N GLU A 23 7.34 -1.30 20.28
CA GLU A 23 7.10 -0.32 21.34
C GLU A 23 5.69 -0.63 21.86
N ALA A 24 5.57 -0.84 23.17
CA ALA A 24 4.31 -1.18 23.80
C ALA A 24 3.35 0.02 23.59
N GLY A 25 2.58 -0.01 22.50
CA GLY A 25 1.73 1.11 22.07
C GLY A 25 1.52 1.23 20.55
N SER A 26 2.37 0.65 19.69
CA SER A 26 2.19 0.80 18.23
C SER A 26 1.08 -0.10 17.68
N GLU A 27 -0.04 0.48 17.25
CA GLU A 27 -1.08 -0.24 16.51
C GLU A 27 -0.51 -0.90 15.24
N PRO A 28 -1.01 -2.08 14.83
CA PRO A 28 -0.56 -2.70 13.59
C PRO A 28 -0.87 -1.77 12.41
N PRO A 29 0.07 -1.58 11.45
CA PRO A 29 -0.13 -0.66 10.34
C PRO A 29 -1.37 -1.04 9.55
N SER A 30 -2.13 -0.05 9.06
CA SER A 30 -3.38 -0.30 8.34
C SER A 30 -3.16 -1.20 7.12
N ARG A 31 -4.22 -1.88 6.66
CA ARG A 31 -4.13 -2.70 5.43
C ARG A 31 -3.66 -1.89 4.23
N VAL A 32 -4.09 -0.62 4.14
CA VAL A 32 -3.70 0.28 3.04
C VAL A 32 -2.24 0.68 3.15
N ALA A 33 -1.74 0.98 4.36
CA ALA A 33 -0.32 1.25 4.60
C ALA A 33 0.57 0.10 4.12
N ARG A 34 0.21 -1.15 4.48
CA ARG A 34 0.93 -2.33 4.01
C ARG A 34 0.88 -2.51 2.49
N MET A 35 -0.22 -2.15 1.85
CA MET A 35 -0.33 -2.21 0.39
C MET A 35 0.52 -1.13 -0.30
N ILE A 36 0.59 0.09 0.24
CA ILE A 36 1.47 1.16 -0.26
C ILE A 36 2.93 0.73 -0.14
N ALA A 37 3.33 0.24 1.03
CA ALA A 37 4.70 -0.24 1.26
C ALA A 37 5.05 -1.40 0.32
N LEU A 38 4.12 -2.33 0.10
CA LEU A 38 4.29 -3.43 -0.85
C LEU A 38 4.43 -2.91 -2.29
N ALA A 39 3.62 -1.94 -2.70
CA ALA A 39 3.65 -1.39 -4.04
C ALA A 39 5.00 -0.72 -4.35
N HIS A 40 5.52 0.12 -3.44
CA HIS A 40 6.86 0.71 -3.57
C HIS A 40 7.97 -0.35 -3.62
N HIS A 41 7.85 -1.41 -2.82
CA HIS A 41 8.83 -2.50 -2.85
C HIS A 41 8.85 -3.21 -4.21
N ILE A 42 7.68 -3.52 -4.75
CA ILE A 42 7.53 -4.15 -6.06
C ILE A 42 8.04 -3.21 -7.17
N ASP A 43 7.72 -1.93 -7.09
CA ASP A 43 8.15 -0.94 -8.06
C ASP A 43 9.67 -0.87 -8.15
N GLY A 44 10.34 -0.72 -6.99
CA GLY A 44 11.79 -0.73 -6.95
C GLY A 44 12.42 -2.07 -7.39
N LEU A 45 11.73 -3.20 -7.26
CA LEU A 45 12.21 -4.48 -7.79
C LEU A 45 12.19 -4.52 -9.32
N VAL A 46 11.16 -3.96 -9.93
CA VAL A 46 11.03 -3.84 -11.39
C VAL A 46 12.04 -2.83 -11.91
N GLU A 47 12.19 -1.66 -11.27
CA GLU A 47 13.18 -0.65 -11.64
C GLU A 47 14.62 -1.19 -11.61
N ARG A 48 14.95 -2.04 -10.63
CA ARG A 48 16.27 -2.70 -10.53
C ARG A 48 16.43 -3.90 -11.46
N GLY A 49 15.42 -4.26 -12.25
CA GLY A 49 15.43 -5.42 -13.14
C GLY A 49 15.47 -6.77 -12.41
N VAL A 50 15.12 -6.81 -11.12
CA VAL A 50 15.06 -8.06 -10.33
C VAL A 50 13.81 -8.87 -10.71
N VAL A 51 12.76 -8.20 -11.18
CA VAL A 51 11.56 -8.84 -11.74
C VAL A 51 11.21 -8.20 -13.06
N SER A 52 10.70 -8.99 -14.01
CA SER A 52 10.41 -8.52 -15.37
C SER A 52 9.12 -7.71 -15.46
N SER A 53 8.16 -7.94 -14.56
CA SER A 53 6.88 -7.23 -14.55
C SER A 53 6.11 -7.37 -13.24
N TYR A 54 5.16 -6.48 -13.00
CA TYR A 54 4.20 -6.61 -11.90
C TYR A 54 3.34 -7.87 -12.02
N GLY A 55 2.99 -8.29 -13.24
CA GLY A 55 2.22 -9.52 -13.47
C GLY A 55 2.99 -10.79 -13.06
N GLU A 56 4.31 -10.80 -13.24
CA GLU A 56 5.17 -11.88 -12.76
C GLU A 56 5.15 -11.97 -11.22
N VAL A 57 5.28 -10.83 -10.54
CA VAL A 57 5.15 -10.77 -9.07
C VAL A 57 3.77 -11.23 -8.63
N GLY A 58 2.70 -10.83 -9.33
CA GLY A 58 1.33 -11.24 -9.01
C GLY A 58 1.16 -12.75 -9.02
N ARG A 59 1.62 -13.41 -10.08
CA ARG A 59 1.60 -14.88 -10.19
C ARG A 59 2.44 -15.54 -9.11
N ALA A 60 3.63 -15.01 -8.84
CA ALA A 60 4.52 -15.54 -7.79
C ALA A 60 3.90 -15.44 -6.38
N LEU A 61 3.10 -14.41 -6.12
CA LEU A 61 2.38 -14.19 -4.85
C LEU A 61 0.98 -14.84 -4.81
N GLY A 62 0.52 -15.48 -5.89
CA GLY A 62 -0.84 -16.01 -5.99
C GLY A 62 -1.93 -14.93 -6.03
N LEU A 63 -1.57 -13.69 -6.41
CA LEU A 63 -2.51 -12.59 -6.57
C LEU A 63 -3.06 -12.57 -7.99
N SER A 64 -4.37 -12.27 -8.12
CA SER A 64 -4.95 -11.99 -9.44
C SER A 64 -4.43 -10.67 -10.01
N ASP A 65 -4.48 -10.53 -11.34
CA ASP A 65 -4.08 -9.30 -12.03
C ASP A 65 -4.86 -8.08 -11.50
N THR A 66 -6.16 -8.24 -11.24
CA THR A 66 -6.98 -7.18 -10.62
C THR A 66 -6.47 -6.79 -9.25
N ARG A 67 -6.03 -7.76 -8.44
CA ARG A 67 -5.52 -7.47 -7.09
C ARG A 67 -4.15 -6.81 -7.16
N MET A 68 -3.31 -7.20 -8.12
CA MET A 68 -2.04 -6.54 -8.38
C MET A 68 -2.26 -5.09 -8.79
N VAL A 69 -3.16 -4.82 -9.74
CA VAL A 69 -3.54 -3.46 -10.14
C VAL A 69 -3.99 -2.65 -8.93
N GLN A 70 -4.84 -3.20 -8.06
CA GLN A 70 -5.28 -2.50 -6.85
C GLN A 70 -4.15 -2.15 -5.86
N VAL A 71 -3.06 -2.91 -5.85
CA VAL A 71 -1.87 -2.61 -5.05
C VAL A 71 -1.07 -1.50 -5.72
N MET A 72 -0.76 -1.67 -7.01
CA MET A 72 0.07 -0.72 -7.77
C MET A 72 -0.59 0.65 -7.94
N ASP A 73 -1.92 0.70 -8.11
CA ASP A 73 -2.69 1.95 -8.20
C ASP A 73 -2.49 2.86 -6.97
N LEU A 74 -2.11 2.31 -5.81
CA LEU A 74 -1.90 3.12 -4.61
C LEU A 74 -0.64 3.99 -4.67
N VAL A 75 0.32 3.69 -5.55
CA VAL A 75 1.48 4.57 -5.81
C VAL A 75 1.06 5.86 -6.52
N LEU A 76 -0.11 5.87 -7.18
CA LEU A 76 -0.66 7.05 -7.86
C LEU A 76 -1.33 8.05 -6.89
N LEU A 77 -1.41 7.72 -5.60
CA LEU A 77 -1.84 8.68 -4.59
C LEU A 77 -0.83 9.82 -4.48
N SER A 78 -1.26 11.03 -4.11
CA SER A 78 -0.32 12.11 -3.84
C SER A 78 0.64 11.72 -2.71
N PRO A 79 1.91 12.16 -2.76
CA PRO A 79 2.89 11.84 -1.71
C PRO A 79 2.38 12.14 -0.30
N ARG A 80 1.71 13.28 -0.12
CA ARG A 80 1.12 13.69 1.16
C ARG A 80 0.06 12.71 1.67
N ILE A 81 -0.78 12.17 0.79
CA ILE A 81 -1.79 11.16 1.19
C ILE A 81 -1.12 9.83 1.51
N GLN A 82 -0.08 9.45 0.77
CA GLN A 82 0.68 8.22 1.05
C GLN A 82 1.36 8.29 2.42
N GLU A 83 1.99 9.41 2.75
CA GLU A 83 2.61 9.66 4.06
C GLU A 83 1.58 9.55 5.19
N ALA A 84 0.45 10.26 5.09
CA ALA A 84 -0.62 10.21 6.09
C ALA A 84 -1.17 8.78 6.31
N LEU A 85 -1.24 7.97 5.24
CA LEU A 85 -1.66 6.57 5.34
C LEU A 85 -0.58 5.66 5.93
N LEU A 86 0.70 5.89 5.61
CA LEU A 86 1.84 5.11 6.08
C LEU A 86 2.13 5.35 7.56
N PHE A 87 2.05 6.61 8.00
CA PHE A 87 2.26 7.03 9.39
C PHE A 87 1.01 6.89 10.26
N GLY A 88 -0.11 6.48 9.70
CA GLY A 88 -1.33 6.21 10.45
C GLY A 88 -2.12 7.46 10.86
N GLU A 89 -1.76 8.64 10.35
CA GLU A 89 -2.51 9.89 10.53
C GLU A 89 -3.94 9.77 9.96
N VAL A 90 -4.10 8.94 8.92
CA VAL A 90 -5.39 8.61 8.33
C VAL A 90 -5.54 7.10 8.19
N VAL A 91 -6.65 6.56 8.68
CA VAL A 91 -7.03 5.15 8.45
C VAL A 91 -8.22 5.09 7.51
N MET A 92 -8.09 4.31 6.43
CA MET A 92 -9.21 4.06 5.52
C MET A 92 -9.21 2.67 4.90
N SER A 93 -10.35 2.29 4.36
CA SER A 93 -10.49 1.04 3.60
C SER A 93 -9.80 1.13 2.22
N PRO A 94 -9.31 0.01 1.66
CA PRO A 94 -8.74 -0.01 0.31
C PRO A 94 -9.68 0.55 -0.75
N ARG A 95 -10.99 0.29 -0.63
CA ARG A 95 -12.00 0.83 -1.54
C ARG A 95 -12.03 2.35 -1.53
N ARG A 96 -11.80 2.98 -0.38
CA ARG A 96 -11.76 4.43 -0.26
C ARG A 96 -10.49 5.00 -0.86
N ALA A 97 -9.33 4.42 -0.58
CA ALA A 97 -8.06 4.82 -1.19
C ALA A 97 -8.15 4.74 -2.73
N GLN A 98 -8.74 3.67 -3.24
CA GLN A 98 -9.00 3.47 -4.67
C GLN A 98 -9.92 4.53 -5.30
N LYS A 99 -10.87 5.10 -4.53
CA LYS A 99 -11.68 6.23 -5.01
C LYS A 99 -10.88 7.53 -5.09
N LEU A 100 -9.89 7.72 -4.22
CA LEU A 100 -9.01 8.88 -4.28
C LEU A 100 -8.13 8.81 -5.53
N VAL A 101 -7.46 7.68 -5.76
CA VAL A 101 -6.64 7.44 -6.97
C VAL A 101 -7.38 7.85 -8.26
N ARG A 102 -8.66 7.48 -8.38
CA ARG A 102 -9.50 7.76 -9.57
C ARG A 102 -9.83 9.24 -9.80
N ARG A 103 -9.47 10.15 -8.89
CA ARG A 103 -9.64 11.60 -9.07
C ARG A 103 -8.62 12.21 -10.05
N GLY A 104 -7.61 11.46 -10.46
CA GLY A 104 -6.71 11.82 -11.57
C GLY A 104 -5.57 12.75 -11.15
N THR A 105 -5.86 13.96 -10.65
CA THR A 105 -4.82 14.92 -10.22
C THR A 105 -4.59 14.88 -8.72
N TRP A 106 -3.36 15.16 -8.27
CA TRP A 106 -3.02 15.18 -6.85
C TRP A 106 -3.82 16.23 -6.07
N GLU A 107 -4.05 17.40 -6.64
CA GLU A 107 -4.86 18.46 -6.02
C GLU A 107 -6.31 18.01 -5.80
N ALA A 108 -6.88 17.27 -6.75
CA ALA A 108 -8.24 16.73 -6.62
C ALA A 108 -8.31 15.61 -5.57
N GLN A 109 -7.24 14.84 -5.41
CA GLN A 109 -7.11 13.83 -4.35
C GLN A 109 -7.04 14.49 -2.97
N GLU A 110 -6.15 15.48 -2.79
CA GLU A 110 -5.94 16.17 -1.52
C GLU A 110 -7.17 16.96 -1.10
N ARG A 111 -7.81 17.67 -2.05
CA ARG A 111 -9.12 18.29 -1.81
C ARG A 111 -10.17 17.27 -1.38
N GLY A 112 -10.21 16.12 -2.03
CA GLY A 112 -11.13 15.03 -1.68
C GLY A 112 -10.85 14.36 -0.33
N LEU A 113 -9.62 14.45 0.17
CA LEU A 113 -9.27 14.07 1.54
C LEU A 113 -9.70 15.17 2.52
N GLY A 114 -9.37 16.44 2.25
CA GLY A 114 -9.69 17.60 3.08
C GLY A 114 -11.19 17.82 3.30
N GLU A 115 -11.98 17.85 2.22
CA GLU A 115 -13.46 17.94 2.25
C GLU A 115 -14.09 16.88 3.19
N ARG A 116 -13.39 15.76 3.39
CA ARG A 116 -13.91 14.62 4.14
C ARG A 116 -13.31 14.44 5.52
N ILE A 117 -12.13 15.01 5.78
CA ILE A 117 -11.66 15.22 7.14
C ILE A 117 -12.57 16.25 7.80
N GLU A 118 -12.93 17.32 7.09
CA GLU A 118 -13.90 18.31 7.59
C GLU A 118 -15.29 17.70 7.77
N ALA A 119 -15.77 16.88 6.83
CA ALA A 119 -17.03 16.15 6.99
C ALA A 119 -16.97 14.95 7.97
N GLY A 120 -15.79 14.62 8.50
CA GLY A 120 -15.52 13.43 9.31
C GLY A 120 -14.71 13.71 10.57
N ALA A 121 -14.54 14.98 10.97
CA ALA A 121 -13.78 15.45 12.13
C ALA A 121 -14.50 15.13 13.47
N CYS A 122 -15.04 13.93 13.59
CA CYS A 122 -15.46 13.34 14.84
C CYS A 122 -14.89 11.91 14.93
N HIS A 123 -13.56 11.82 14.86
CA HIS A 123 -12.82 10.73 15.50
C HIS A 123 -11.44 11.25 15.90
N VAL A 124 -11.45 12.16 16.87
CA VAL A 124 -10.27 12.38 17.71
C VAL A 124 -10.07 11.08 18.47
N VAL A 125 -8.95 10.43 18.22
CA VAL A 125 -8.45 9.33 19.04
C VAL A 125 -8.28 9.91 20.45
N ALA A 126 -9.16 9.51 21.36
CA ALA A 126 -9.04 9.81 22.78
C ALA A 126 -7.90 8.94 23.33
N GLU A 127 -6.79 9.58 23.66
CA GLU A 127 -5.75 8.98 24.48
C GLU A 127 -6.30 8.70 25.89
N GLY A 128 -5.99 7.51 26.41
CA GLY A 128 -6.26 7.07 27.78
C GLY A 128 -5.23 6.03 28.19
#